data_AF-A0A744D686-F1
#
_entry.id   AF-A0A744D686-F1
#
_cell.length_a   1.000
_cell.length_b   1.000
_cell.length_c   1.000
_cell.angle_alpha   90.00
_cell.angle_beta   90.00
_cell.angle_gamma   90.00
#
_symmetry.space_group_name_H-M   'P 1'
#
loop_
_entity.id
_entity.type
_entity.pdbx_description
1 polymer ?
#
loop_
_entity_poly.entity_id
_entity_poly.type
_entity_poly.pdbx_seq_one_letter_code
_entity_poly.pdbx_strand_id
1 'polypeptide(L)'
;ISGTPGAESSATTYTMTVRDGASGAENSAEFNIRVLPRFVVTQTTYVRAVTRGDSVNINVASVSGGSGTYSSSVSPSLPAGLTLNIDTSSGVTISGIPTVAQSTQNYAITIQDDLVENTLITRTLRLTVN
;
A
#
# COMPACT_ATOMS: atom_id res chain seq x y z
N ILE A 1 25.83 -8.47 7.50
CA ILE A 1 25.26 -7.16 7.90
C ILE A 1 23.91 -7.45 8.56
N SER A 2 23.63 -6.90 9.74
CA SER A 2 22.39 -7.12 10.48
C SER A 2 21.93 -5.84 11.19
N GLY A 3 20.64 -5.75 11.52
CA GLY A 3 20.02 -4.62 12.21
C GLY A 3 18.67 -4.20 11.61
N THR A 4 18.06 -3.16 12.17
CA THR A 4 16.85 -2.51 11.65
C THR A 4 17.21 -1.09 11.21
N PRO A 5 16.98 -0.70 9.95
CA PRO A 5 17.22 0.67 9.51
C PRO A 5 16.37 1.68 10.30
N GLY A 6 17.00 2.75 10.80
CA GLY A 6 16.33 3.81 11.55
C GLY A 6 15.86 5.01 10.71
N ALA A 7 16.33 5.11 9.46
CA ALA A 7 15.98 6.18 8.54
C ALA A 7 16.04 5.69 7.08
N GLU A 8 15.26 6.35 6.22
CA GLU A 8 15.26 6.12 4.77
C GLU A 8 16.60 6.51 4.14
N SER A 9 16.95 5.89 3.02
CA SER A 9 18.15 6.21 2.27
C SER A 9 17.96 5.95 0.78
N SER A 10 18.60 6.78 -0.05
CA SER A 10 18.80 6.44 -1.46
C SER A 10 19.68 5.19 -1.59
N ALA A 11 19.67 4.59 -2.78
CA ALA A 11 20.57 3.47 -3.09
C ALA A 11 22.02 3.94 -2.92
N THR A 12 22.71 3.34 -1.96
CA THR A 12 24.11 3.64 -1.63
C THR A 12 24.95 2.41 -1.90
N THR A 13 26.05 2.58 -2.65
CA THR A 13 27.02 1.51 -2.93
C THR A 13 27.98 1.37 -1.75
N TYR A 14 28.15 0.14 -1.29
CA TYR A 14 29.09 -0.25 -0.24
C TYR A 14 30.12 -1.21 -0.81
N THR A 15 31.36 -1.04 -0.39
CA THR A 15 32.46 -1.96 -0.71
C THR A 15 32.70 -2.88 0.49
N MET A 16 32.60 -4.19 0.28
CA MET A 16 32.99 -5.21 1.23
C MET A 16 34.37 -5.73 0.86
N THR A 17 35.36 -5.47 1.71
CA THR A 17 36.71 -6.01 1.56
C THR A 17 36.90 -7.18 2.52
N VAL A 18 37.38 -8.30 1.99
CA VAL A 18 37.78 -9.48 2.76
C VAL A 18 39.29 -9.59 2.67
N ARG A 19 39.95 -9.69 3.83
CA ARG A 19 41.39 -9.88 3.96
C ARG A 19 41.69 -11.27 4.48
N ASP A 20 42.54 -12.00 3.77
CA ASP A 20 43.10 -13.24 4.27
C ASP A 20 44.13 -12.94 5.37
N GLY A 21 43.87 -13.46 6.57
CA GLY A 21 44.68 -13.14 7.76
C GLY A 21 46.11 -13.69 7.71
N ALA A 22 46.36 -14.74 6.93
CA ALA A 22 47.65 -15.41 6.85
C ALA A 22 48.57 -14.81 5.78
N SER A 23 48.06 -14.60 4.56
CA SER A 23 48.82 -14.05 3.43
C SER A 23 48.76 -12.53 3.34
N GLY A 24 47.76 -11.90 3.97
CA GLY A 24 47.47 -10.47 3.83
C GLY A 24 46.84 -10.09 2.49
N ALA A 25 46.52 -11.06 1.62
CA ALA A 25 45.81 -10.82 0.37
C ALA A 25 44.39 -10.27 0.64
N GLU A 26 43.93 -9.37 -0.22
CA GLU A 26 42.61 -8.74 -0.11
C GLU A 26 41.81 -8.94 -1.40
N ASN A 27 40.49 -9.06 -1.25
CA ASN A 27 39.56 -9.00 -2.37
C ASN A 27 38.32 -8.19 -1.94
N SER A 28 37.71 -7.49 -2.89
CA SER A 28 36.55 -6.64 -2.61
C SER A 28 35.39 -6.93 -3.56
N ALA A 29 34.18 -6.75 -3.05
CA ALA A 29 32.95 -6.77 -3.83
C ALA A 29 32.08 -5.56 -3.48
N GLU A 30 31.33 -5.07 -4.45
CA GLU A 30 30.36 -3.99 -4.24
C GLU A 30 28.94 -4.54 -4.17
N PHE A 31 28.11 -3.87 -3.38
CA PHE A 31 26.68 -4.12 -3.31
C PHE A 31 25.96 -2.81 -2.92
N ASN A 32 24.68 -2.69 -3.29
CA ASN A 32 23.88 -1.52 -2.96
C ASN A 32 22.89 -1.82 -1.83
N ILE A 33 22.71 -0.84 -0.93
CA ILE A 33 21.60 -0.84 0.04
C ILE A 33 20.74 0.39 -0.23
N ARG A 34 19.42 0.19 -0.31
CA ARG A 34 18.42 1.26 -0.28
C ARG A 34 17.45 0.97 0.87
N VAL A 35 17.11 2.00 1.65
CA VAL A 35 16.08 1.88 2.69
C VAL A 35 14.84 2.63 2.22
N LEU A 36 13.77 1.89 1.96
CA LEU A 36 12.50 2.46 1.53
C LEU A 36 11.76 3.11 2.71
N PRO A 37 10.95 4.15 2.43
CA PRO A 37 9.96 4.64 3.36
C PRO A 37 9.06 3.54 3.89
N ARG A 38 8.67 3.62 5.16
CA ARG A 38 7.74 2.65 5.76
C ARG A 38 6.39 2.73 5.06
N PHE A 39 5.92 1.63 4.48
CA PHE A 39 4.59 1.56 3.90
C PHE A 39 3.50 1.68 4.98
N VAL A 40 2.60 2.65 4.81
CA VAL A 40 1.51 2.93 5.74
C VAL A 40 0.22 3.16 4.97
N VAL A 41 -0.85 2.50 5.42
CA VAL A 41 -2.22 2.78 5.00
C VAL A 41 -3.00 3.26 6.22
N THR A 42 -3.49 4.50 6.16
CA THR A 42 -4.29 5.13 7.21
C THR A 42 -5.73 5.19 6.77
N GLN A 43 -6.61 4.45 7.45
CA GLN A 43 -8.03 4.45 7.15
C GLN A 43 -8.68 5.77 7.58
N THR A 44 -9.46 6.35 6.68
CA THR A 44 -10.16 7.63 6.88
C THR A 44 -11.66 7.43 7.03
N THR A 45 -12.22 6.42 6.36
CA THR A 45 -13.65 6.07 6.45
C THR A 45 -13.84 4.63 6.89
N TYR A 46 -14.57 4.42 7.97
CA TYR A 46 -14.90 3.10 8.52
C TYR A 46 -16.31 2.63 8.15
N VAL A 47 -17.25 3.57 8.08
CA VAL A 47 -18.66 3.29 7.80
C VAL A 47 -19.19 4.36 6.85
N ARG A 48 -19.95 3.94 5.84
CA ARG A 48 -20.63 4.86 4.93
C ARG A 48 -22.00 4.34 4.53
N ALA A 49 -22.96 5.26 4.42
CA ALA A 49 -24.20 5.07 3.67
C ALA A 49 -24.17 5.98 2.43
N VAL A 50 -24.59 5.44 1.30
CA VAL A 50 -24.78 6.17 0.04
C VAL A 50 -26.18 5.90 -0.49
N THR A 51 -26.67 6.76 -1.37
CA THR A 51 -27.99 6.61 -1.98
C THR A 51 -27.84 6.08 -3.40
N ARG A 52 -28.68 5.14 -3.80
CA ARG A 52 -28.78 4.67 -5.18
C ARG A 52 -29.04 5.84 -6.13
N GLY A 53 -28.28 5.90 -7.22
CA GLY A 53 -28.42 6.92 -8.25
C GLY A 53 -27.65 8.22 -7.98
N ASP A 54 -27.14 8.42 -6.76
CA ASP A 54 -26.32 9.60 -6.43
C ASP A 54 -24.84 9.36 -6.78
N SER A 55 -24.13 10.41 -7.19
CA SER A 55 -22.69 10.34 -7.39
C SER A 55 -21.96 10.14 -6.06
N VAL A 56 -21.10 9.15 -6.02
CA VAL A 56 -20.26 8.81 -4.87
C VAL A 56 -18.80 9.13 -5.18
N ASN A 57 -18.14 9.80 -4.24
CA ASN A 57 -16.70 9.90 -4.17
C ASN A 57 -16.31 9.93 -2.69
N ILE A 58 -15.83 8.80 -2.17
CA ILE A 58 -15.43 8.65 -0.77
C ILE A 58 -13.96 8.30 -0.69
N ASN A 59 -13.21 9.07 0.10
CA ASN A 59 -11.87 8.68 0.52
C ASN A 59 -11.99 7.64 1.63
N VAL A 60 -11.43 6.44 1.41
CA VAL A 60 -11.53 5.32 2.35
C VAL A 60 -10.25 5.17 3.16
N ALA A 61 -9.10 5.45 2.54
CA ALA A 61 -7.82 5.47 3.21
C ALA A 61 -6.83 6.38 2.47
N SER A 62 -5.83 6.89 3.18
CA SER A 62 -4.62 7.45 2.58
C SER A 62 -3.48 6.42 2.59
N VAL A 63 -2.57 6.55 1.62
CA VAL A 63 -1.38 5.72 1.49
C VAL A 63 -0.15 6.63 1.57
N SER A 64 0.86 6.22 2.32
CA SER A 64 2.13 6.95 2.46
C SER A 64 3.31 6.02 2.64
N GLY A 65 4.51 6.52 2.34
CA GLY A 65 5.74 5.75 2.38
C GLY A 65 5.80 4.69 1.28
N GLY A 66 6.46 3.55 1.48
CA GLY A 66 6.62 2.53 0.43
C GLY A 66 7.42 2.99 -0.80
N SER A 67 7.23 2.29 -1.90
CA SER A 67 7.91 2.52 -3.18
C SER A 67 7.27 3.59 -4.06
N GLY A 68 5.98 3.87 -3.85
CA GLY A 68 5.17 4.76 -4.68
C GLY A 68 4.33 4.06 -5.76
N THR A 69 4.51 2.76 -6.00
CA THR A 69 3.63 1.97 -6.88
C THR A 69 2.78 1.02 -6.04
N TYR A 70 1.46 1.14 -6.17
CA TYR A 70 0.51 0.38 -5.36
C TYR A 70 -0.58 -0.26 -6.21
N SER A 71 -0.98 -1.45 -5.78
CA SER A 71 -2.20 -2.12 -6.25
C SER A 71 -3.23 -2.19 -5.13
N SER A 72 -4.51 -2.21 -5.50
CA SER A 72 -5.62 -2.29 -4.55
C SER A 72 -6.65 -3.31 -4.99
N SER A 73 -7.20 -4.06 -4.05
CA SER A 73 -8.31 -4.98 -4.25
C SER A 73 -9.37 -4.84 -3.17
N VAL A 74 -10.59 -5.31 -3.46
CA VAL A 74 -11.71 -5.28 -2.52
C VAL A 74 -12.48 -6.60 -2.58
N SER A 75 -12.89 -7.10 -1.42
CA SER A 75 -13.72 -8.31 -1.28
C SER A 75 -14.77 -8.13 -0.17
N PRO A 76 -16.05 -8.47 -0.41
CA PRO A 76 -16.62 -8.96 -1.68
C PRO A 76 -16.62 -7.88 -2.78
N SER A 77 -17.10 -8.20 -3.98
CA SER A 77 -17.24 -7.21 -5.06
C SER A 77 -18.15 -6.06 -4.63
N LEU A 78 -17.75 -4.83 -4.94
CA LEU A 78 -18.56 -3.63 -4.66
C LEU A 78 -19.93 -3.71 -5.36
N PRO A 79 -20.96 -3.01 -4.82
CA PRO A 79 -22.24 -2.88 -5.50
C PRO A 79 -22.07 -2.34 -6.93
N ALA A 80 -22.92 -2.78 -7.85
CA ALA A 80 -22.85 -2.36 -9.25
C ALA A 80 -22.84 -0.84 -9.39
N GLY A 81 -21.89 -0.33 -10.19
CA GLY A 81 -21.70 1.10 -10.42
C GLY A 81 -20.74 1.79 -9.45
N LEU A 82 -20.21 1.09 -8.44
CA LEU A 82 -19.11 1.56 -7.61
C LEU A 82 -17.79 0.89 -8.00
N THR A 83 -16.71 1.66 -7.97
CA THR A 83 -15.36 1.22 -8.32
C THR A 83 -14.38 1.63 -7.22
N LEU A 84 -13.46 0.74 -6.89
CA LEU A 84 -12.30 1.05 -6.05
C LEU A 84 -11.20 1.64 -6.93
N ASN A 85 -10.67 2.80 -6.54
CA ASN A 85 -9.52 3.41 -7.19
C ASN A 85 -8.42 3.63 -6.17
N ILE A 86 -7.18 3.53 -6.64
CA ILE A 86 -6.00 3.92 -5.88
C ILE A 86 -5.21 4.94 -6.68
N ASP A 87 -4.84 6.02 -6.02
CA ASP A 87 -4.03 7.09 -6.57
C ASP A 87 -3.02 7.51 -5.51
N THR A 88 -1.77 7.72 -5.93
CA THR A 88 -0.65 7.97 -5.02
C THR A 88 -0.74 9.31 -4.29
N SER A 89 -1.53 10.26 -4.81
CA SER A 89 -1.73 11.58 -4.23
C SER A 89 -2.99 11.67 -3.37
N SER A 90 -4.06 10.98 -3.75
CA SER A 90 -5.38 11.06 -3.12
C SER A 90 -5.75 9.84 -2.27
N GLY A 91 -4.96 8.76 -2.37
CA GLY A 91 -5.14 7.52 -1.60
C GLY A 91 -6.11 6.54 -2.26
N VAL A 92 -6.83 5.80 -1.42
CA VAL A 92 -7.83 4.81 -1.85
C VAL A 92 -9.21 5.43 -1.79
N THR A 93 -9.89 5.47 -2.92
CA THR A 93 -11.24 6.01 -3.04
C THR A 93 -12.23 4.97 -3.55
N ILE A 94 -13.49 5.09 -3.17
CA ILE A 94 -14.59 4.43 -3.85
C ILE A 94 -15.40 5.52 -4.54
N SER A 95 -15.62 5.37 -5.84
CA SER A 95 -16.36 6.32 -6.66
C SER A 95 -17.32 5.65 -7.63
N GLY A 96 -18.26 6.43 -8.16
CA GLY A 96 -19.22 5.97 -9.17
C GLY A 96 -20.66 6.32 -8.81
N ILE A 97 -21.62 5.63 -9.43
CA ILE A 97 -23.06 5.81 -9.20
C ILE A 97 -23.65 4.43 -8.92
N PRO A 98 -24.00 4.10 -7.66
CA PRO A 98 -24.53 2.79 -7.33
C PRO A 98 -25.91 2.59 -7.97
N THR A 99 -26.10 1.47 -8.67
CA THR A 99 -27.34 1.17 -9.40
C THR A 99 -28.25 0.18 -8.67
N VAL A 100 -27.73 -0.49 -7.63
CA VAL A 100 -28.41 -1.52 -6.85
C VAL A 100 -28.32 -1.19 -5.36
N ALA A 101 -29.47 -1.19 -4.68
CA ALA A 101 -29.55 -1.02 -3.24
C ALA A 101 -28.97 -2.26 -2.52
N GLN A 102 -28.40 -2.06 -1.35
CA GLN A 102 -27.72 -3.10 -0.59
C GLN A 102 -27.80 -2.83 0.90
N SER A 103 -28.12 -3.86 1.68
CA SER A 103 -27.96 -3.82 3.12
C SER A 103 -26.50 -3.59 3.52
N THR A 104 -26.29 -3.18 4.77
CA THR A 104 -24.94 -2.94 5.30
C THR A 104 -24.07 -4.19 5.16
N GLN A 105 -22.96 -4.07 4.44
CA GLN A 105 -21.99 -5.14 4.21
C GLN A 105 -20.58 -4.68 4.57
N ASN A 106 -19.75 -5.61 5.05
CA ASN A 106 -18.33 -5.38 5.29
C ASN A 106 -17.53 -5.68 4.02
N TYR A 107 -16.62 -4.77 3.67
CA TYR A 107 -15.68 -4.87 2.57
C TYR A 107 -14.25 -4.81 3.11
N ALA A 108 -13.47 -5.84 2.81
CA ALA A 108 -12.03 -5.86 3.02
C ALA A 108 -11.35 -5.21 1.82
N ILE A 109 -10.65 -4.11 2.05
CA ILE A 109 -9.88 -3.38 1.06
C ILE A 109 -8.41 -3.65 1.35
N THR A 110 -7.71 -4.28 0.43
CA THR A 110 -6.30 -4.64 0.55
C THR A 110 -5.49 -3.77 -0.38
N ILE A 111 -4.45 -3.14 0.16
CA ILE A 111 -3.48 -2.36 -0.59
C ILE A 111 -2.14 -3.05 -0.48
N GLN A 112 -1.44 -3.17 -1.60
CA GLN A 112 -0.12 -3.76 -1.69
C GLN A 112 0.87 -2.75 -2.27
N ASP A 113 2.08 -2.72 -1.70
CA ASP A 113 3.25 -2.11 -2.34
C ASP A 113 3.82 -3.10 -3.37
N ASP A 114 3.82 -2.71 -4.64
CA ASP A 114 4.13 -3.63 -5.74
C ASP A 114 5.64 -3.93 -5.87
N LEU A 115 6.50 -3.09 -5.28
CA LEU A 115 7.95 -3.26 -5.38
C LEU A 115 8.52 -4.12 -4.25
N VAL A 116 7.82 -4.20 -3.12
CA VAL A 116 8.28 -4.93 -1.94
C VAL A 116 7.37 -6.13 -1.72
N GLU A 117 7.90 -7.32 -1.99
CA GLU A 117 7.16 -8.57 -1.78
C GLU A 117 6.55 -8.64 -0.37
N ASN A 118 5.31 -9.11 -0.28
CA ASN A 118 4.56 -9.32 0.95
C ASN A 118 4.28 -8.07 1.80
N THR A 119 4.37 -6.87 1.22
CA THR A 119 4.00 -5.62 1.89
C THR A 119 2.55 -5.26 1.59
N LEU A 120 1.63 -5.91 2.32
CA LEU A 120 0.19 -5.74 2.18
C LEU A 120 -0.47 -5.24 3.48
N ILE A 121 -1.46 -4.36 3.35
CA ILE A 121 -2.25 -3.86 4.46
C ILE A 121 -3.74 -3.91 4.08
N THR A 122 -4.55 -4.55 4.94
CA THR A 122 -6.00 -4.65 4.75
C THR A 122 -6.75 -3.74 5.73
N ARG A 123 -7.80 -3.08 5.24
CA ARG A 123 -8.73 -2.24 6.01
C ARG A 123 -10.16 -2.66 5.75
N THR A 124 -11.04 -2.42 6.71
CA THR A 124 -12.45 -2.85 6.61
C THR A 124 -13.38 -1.65 6.55
N LEU A 125 -14.16 -1.54 5.48
CA LEU A 125 -15.22 -0.56 5.30
C LEU A 125 -16.59 -1.23 5.46
N ARG A 126 -17.49 -0.61 6.23
CA ARG A 126 -18.92 -0.99 6.25
C ARG A 126 -19.69 -0.07 5.31
N LEU A 127 -20.33 -0.61 4.29
CA LEU A 127 -21.05 0.17 3.28
C LEU A 127 -22.51 -0.27 3.18
N THR A 128 -23.41 0.71 3.11
CA THR A 128 -24.85 0.54 2.84
C THR A 128 -25.22 1.37 1.62
N VAL A 129 -26.07 0.83 0.74
CA VAL A 129 -26.66 1.58 -0.38
C VAL A 129 -28.17 1.62 -0.18
N ASN A 130 -28.71 2.80 0.10
CA ASN A 130 -30.14 3.05 0.32
C ASN A 130 -30.89 3.25 -1.00
#